data_AF-A0A849DA19-F1
#
_entry.id   AF-A0A849DA19-F1
#
_cell.length_a   1.000
_cell.length_b   1.000
_cell.length_c   1.000
_cell.angle_alpha   90.00
_cell.angle_beta   90.00
_cell.angle_gamma   90.00
#
_symmetry.space_group_name_H-M   'P 1'
#
loop_
_entity.id
_entity.type
_entity.pdbx_description
1 polymer ?
#
loop_
_entity_poly.entity_id
_entity_poly.type
_entity_poly.pdbx_seq_one_letter_code
_entity_poly.pdbx_strand_id
1 'polypeptide(L)'
;PCCTEQHKAFDFWIGNWEVFLKDGTVAGYNRIEKLQDNCVLQENWTSARGGFSGTSYNYFNQNSGKWEQLWIDNAGSQLKLSGNRVENQMILASEPFERPDGKTYVNRITWTANTDGTVRQLWELLHQGEVVQVAFDGLYKPAK
;
A
#
# COMPACT_ATOMS: atom_id res chain seq x y z
N PRO A 1 -3.02 -18.80 15.36
CA PRO A 1 -4.20 -18.01 14.91
C PRO A 1 -3.82 -16.53 14.67
N CYS A 2 -4.05 -16.00 13.47
CA CYS A 2 -3.75 -14.61 13.08
C CYS A 2 -4.83 -13.64 13.58
N CYS A 3 -5.09 -13.68 14.88
CA CYS A 3 -6.16 -12.92 15.53
C CYS A 3 -5.62 -11.88 16.52
N THR A 4 -4.30 -11.67 16.56
CA THR A 4 -3.68 -10.69 17.45
C THR A 4 -3.85 -9.28 16.91
N GLU A 5 -3.72 -8.28 17.78
CA GLU A 5 -3.82 -6.87 17.38
C GLU A 5 -2.77 -6.48 16.32
N GLN A 6 -1.62 -7.15 16.30
CA GLN A 6 -0.61 -6.96 15.25
C GLN A 6 -1.10 -7.43 13.87
N HIS A 7 -1.82 -8.55 13.79
CA HIS A 7 -2.41 -9.05 12.54
C HIS A 7 -3.60 -8.20 12.07
N LYS A 8 -4.22 -7.44 12.98
CA LYS A 8 -5.32 -6.51 12.66
C LYS A 8 -4.84 -5.08 12.36
N ALA A 9 -3.54 -4.81 12.51
CA ALA A 9 -3.01 -3.45 12.45
C ALA A 9 -3.23 -2.78 11.08
N PHE A 10 -3.47 -3.54 10.01
CA PHE A 10 -3.78 -3.03 8.67
C PHE A 10 -5.27 -3.15 8.28
N ASP A 11 -6.15 -3.58 9.19
CA ASP A 11 -7.55 -3.88 8.88
C ASP A 11 -8.36 -2.66 8.44
N PHE A 12 -7.92 -1.44 8.78
CA PHE A 12 -8.56 -0.20 8.35
C PHE A 12 -8.56 0.01 6.83
N TRP A 13 -7.75 -0.73 6.09
CA TRP A 13 -7.67 -0.66 4.64
C TRP A 13 -8.62 -1.66 3.93
N ILE A 14 -9.21 -2.58 4.69
CA ILE A 14 -10.15 -3.58 4.16
C ILE A 14 -11.42 -2.87 3.68
N GLY A 15 -11.85 -3.20 2.46
CA GLY A 15 -13.03 -2.59 1.87
C GLY A 15 -13.00 -2.59 0.35
N ASN A 16 -14.06 -2.04 -0.22
CA ASN A 16 -14.15 -1.69 -1.63
C ASN A 16 -14.00 -0.17 -1.75
N TRP A 17 -13.14 0.28 -2.65
CA TRP A 17 -12.73 1.67 -2.73
C TRP A 17 -12.81 2.20 -4.15
N GLU A 18 -13.29 3.43 -4.27
CA GLU A 18 -13.04 4.30 -5.42
C GLU A 18 -11.92 5.27 -5.02
N VAL A 19 -10.85 5.30 -5.82
CA VAL A 19 -9.63 6.04 -5.46
C VAL A 19 -9.48 7.27 -6.32
N PHE A 20 -9.27 8.41 -5.66
CA PHE A 20 -9.20 9.73 -6.29
C PHE A 20 -7.80 10.32 -6.19
N LEU A 21 -7.35 11.00 -7.24
CA LEU A 21 -6.18 11.87 -7.20
C LEU A 21 -6.52 13.21 -6.54
N LYS A 22 -5.48 14.00 -6.23
CA LYS A 22 -5.63 15.35 -5.64
C LYS A 22 -6.50 16.30 -6.44
N ASP A 23 -6.54 16.16 -7.77
CA ASP A 23 -7.36 16.97 -8.67
C ASP A 23 -8.83 16.51 -8.74
N GLY A 24 -9.19 15.45 -8.01
CA GLY A 24 -10.53 14.87 -7.98
C GLY A 24 -10.81 13.87 -9.10
N THR A 25 -9.84 13.58 -9.97
CA THR A 25 -10.00 12.53 -10.99
C THR A 25 -9.96 11.14 -10.36
N VAL A 26 -10.75 10.20 -10.91
CA VAL A 26 -10.73 8.81 -10.48
C VAL A 26 -9.46 8.14 -11.02
N ALA A 27 -8.61 7.65 -10.12
CA ALA A 27 -7.40 6.91 -10.44
C ALA A 27 -7.71 5.44 -10.77
N GLY A 28 -8.63 4.84 -10.01
CA GLY A 28 -8.97 3.43 -10.11
C GLY A 28 -9.87 2.94 -9.00
N TYR A 29 -10.08 1.64 -9.01
CA TYR A 29 -10.89 0.91 -8.05
C TYR A 29 -10.03 -0.12 -7.35
N ASN A 30 -10.29 -0.33 -6.06
CA ASN A 30 -9.53 -1.26 -5.27
C ASN A 30 -10.43 -2.09 -4.35
N ARG A 31 -10.17 -3.39 -4.27
CA ARG A 31 -10.84 -4.30 -3.33
C ARG A 31 -9.80 -5.00 -2.47
N ILE A 32 -9.90 -4.77 -1.16
CA ILE A 32 -9.02 -5.37 -0.15
C ILE A 32 -9.84 -6.37 0.65
N GLU A 33 -9.40 -7.63 0.67
CA GLU A 33 -10.08 -8.73 1.33
C GLU A 33 -9.15 -9.58 2.20
N LYS A 34 -9.74 -10.29 3.17
CA LYS A 34 -9.00 -11.24 4.02
C LYS A 34 -9.00 -12.63 3.40
N LEU A 35 -7.84 -13.29 3.46
CA LEU A 35 -7.62 -14.67 3.07
C LEU A 35 -6.99 -15.46 4.23
N GLN A 36 -6.95 -16.78 4.07
CA GLN A 36 -6.24 -17.72 4.96
C GLN A 36 -6.61 -17.49 6.43
N ASP A 37 -7.91 -17.59 6.73
CA ASP A 37 -8.46 -17.40 8.08
C ASP A 37 -8.02 -16.09 8.74
N ASN A 38 -8.06 -14.99 7.97
CA ASN A 38 -7.71 -13.63 8.36
C ASN A 38 -6.21 -13.33 8.53
N CYS A 39 -5.32 -14.22 8.08
CA CYS A 39 -3.86 -14.02 8.16
C CYS A 39 -3.29 -13.10 7.08
N VAL A 40 -3.95 -13.02 5.93
CA VAL A 40 -3.42 -12.34 4.73
C VAL A 40 -4.46 -11.36 4.22
N LEU A 41 -4.03 -10.15 3.85
CA LEU A 41 -4.83 -9.23 3.05
C LEU A 41 -4.44 -9.34 1.59
N GLN A 42 -5.42 -9.52 0.71
CA GLN A 42 -5.23 -9.42 -0.73
C GLN A 42 -5.84 -8.11 -1.22
N GLU A 43 -5.05 -7.32 -1.93
CA GLU A 43 -5.48 -6.16 -2.70
C GLU A 43 -5.76 -6.56 -4.15
N ASN A 44 -6.80 -6.01 -4.75
CA ASN A 44 -7.12 -6.17 -6.16
C ASN A 44 -7.38 -4.79 -6.78
N TRP A 45 -6.38 -4.26 -7.47
CA TRP A 45 -6.41 -2.93 -8.09
C TRP A 45 -6.75 -2.98 -9.57
N THR A 46 -7.59 -2.06 -10.03
CA THR A 46 -7.86 -1.81 -11.45
C THR A 46 -7.86 -0.32 -11.75
N SER A 47 -7.11 0.12 -12.78
CA SER A 47 -7.11 1.53 -13.19
C SER A 47 -8.44 1.95 -13.81
N ALA A 48 -8.90 3.16 -13.51
CA ALA A 48 -10.11 3.75 -14.10
C ALA A 48 -9.96 3.99 -15.61
N ARG A 49 -8.73 4.16 -16.11
CA ARG A 49 -8.46 4.33 -17.56
C ARG A 49 -8.37 2.99 -18.31
N GLY A 50 -8.49 1.86 -17.61
CA GLY A 50 -8.32 0.53 -18.16
C GLY A 50 -6.86 0.17 -18.46
N GLY A 51 -6.62 -1.09 -18.82
CA GLY A 51 -5.31 -1.57 -19.29
C GLY A 51 -4.25 -1.81 -18.20
N PHE A 52 -4.42 -1.28 -16.99
CA PHE A 52 -3.52 -1.51 -15.85
C PHE A 52 -4.27 -2.10 -14.66
N SER A 53 -3.72 -3.17 -14.10
CA SER A 53 -4.23 -3.88 -12.92
C SER A 53 -3.09 -4.48 -12.12
N GLY A 54 -3.29 -4.65 -10.82
CA GLY A 54 -2.32 -5.33 -9.97
C GLY A 54 -2.96 -5.90 -8.72
N THR A 55 -2.18 -6.70 -8.01
CA THR A 55 -2.58 -7.32 -6.75
C THR A 55 -1.42 -7.23 -5.76
N SER A 56 -1.74 -7.06 -4.48
CA SER A 56 -0.76 -7.24 -3.42
C SER A 56 -1.22 -8.24 -2.39
N TYR A 57 -0.24 -8.95 -1.82
CA TYR A 57 -0.43 -9.76 -0.62
C TYR A 57 0.27 -9.09 0.54
N ASN A 58 -0.47 -8.86 1.62
CA ASN A 58 0.01 -8.19 2.82
C ASN A 58 -0.18 -9.12 4.02
N TYR A 59 0.86 -9.31 4.82
CA TYR A 59 0.80 -10.21 5.97
C TYR A 59 1.73 -9.73 7.08
N PHE A 60 1.40 -10.08 8.32
CA PHE A 60 2.29 -9.84 9.45
C PHE A 60 3.24 -11.03 9.60
N ASN A 61 4.54 -10.78 9.40
CA ASN A 61 5.59 -11.78 9.59
C ASN A 61 6.00 -11.80 11.07
N GLN A 62 5.66 -12.88 11.77
CA GLN A 62 5.94 -13.05 13.19
C GLN A 62 7.44 -13.16 13.51
N ASN A 63 8.26 -13.65 12.56
CA ASN A 63 9.70 -13.81 12.77
C ASN A 63 10.42 -12.46 12.75
N SER A 64 10.03 -11.57 11.82
CA SER A 64 10.62 -10.23 11.71
C SER A 64 9.88 -9.19 12.57
N GLY A 65 8.67 -9.50 13.03
CA GLY A 65 7.81 -8.57 13.76
C GLY A 65 7.35 -7.39 12.89
N LYS A 66 7.22 -7.60 11.58
CA LYS A 66 6.89 -6.57 10.59
C LYS A 66 5.71 -6.99 9.71
N TRP A 67 4.95 -6.01 9.25
CA TRP A 67 4.12 -6.18 8.07
C TRP A 67 4.98 -6.22 6.82
N GLU A 68 4.67 -7.15 5.93
CA GLU A 68 5.32 -7.32 4.63
C GLU A 68 4.26 -7.27 3.54
N GLN A 69 4.63 -6.66 2.41
CA GLN A 69 3.81 -6.57 1.22
C GLN A 69 4.61 -7.04 0.00
N LEU A 70 3.97 -7.83 -0.86
CA LEU A 70 4.41 -8.08 -2.23
C LEU A 70 3.32 -7.61 -3.19
N TRP A 71 3.60 -6.56 -3.96
CA TRP A 71 2.79 -6.10 -5.09
C TRP A 71 3.30 -6.70 -6.39
N ILE A 72 2.38 -7.06 -7.29
CA ILE A 72 2.64 -7.52 -8.66
C ILE A 72 1.58 -6.91 -9.58
N ASP A 73 1.98 -6.41 -10.75
CA ASP A 73 1.06 -5.86 -11.75
C ASP A 73 1.13 -6.56 -13.12
N ASN A 74 0.12 -6.27 -13.95
CA ASN A 74 -0.02 -6.81 -15.29
C ASN A 74 1.00 -6.25 -16.31
N ALA A 75 1.85 -5.31 -15.91
CA ALA A 75 2.99 -4.85 -16.70
C ALA A 75 4.29 -5.62 -16.35
N GLY A 76 4.22 -6.61 -15.44
CA GLY A 76 5.35 -7.43 -15.03
C GLY A 76 6.24 -6.78 -13.97
N SER A 77 5.80 -5.68 -13.36
CA SER A 77 6.53 -5.05 -12.26
C SER A 77 6.13 -5.67 -10.92
N GLN A 78 7.07 -5.60 -9.97
CA GLN A 78 6.85 -6.04 -8.60
C GLN A 78 7.46 -5.05 -7.61
N LEU A 79 6.89 -4.97 -6.42
CA LEU A 79 7.41 -4.15 -5.33
C LEU A 79 7.26 -4.91 -4.01
N LYS A 80 8.37 -5.01 -3.27
CA LYS A 80 8.41 -5.60 -1.93
C LYS A 80 8.58 -4.50 -0.91
N LEU A 81 7.75 -4.50 0.12
CA LEU A 81 7.80 -3.52 1.19
C LEU A 81 7.74 -4.24 2.55
N SER A 82 8.34 -3.65 3.56
CA SER A 82 8.17 -4.07 4.95
C SER A 82 8.13 -2.88 5.89
N GLY A 83 7.48 -3.03 7.05
CA GLY A 83 7.34 -1.95 8.01
C GLY A 83 6.30 -2.26 9.06
N ASN A 84 5.70 -1.22 9.63
CA ASN A 84 4.81 -1.36 10.77
C ASN A 84 3.77 -0.24 10.84
N ARG A 85 2.75 -0.47 11.67
CA ARG A 85 1.79 0.55 12.04
C ARG A 85 2.40 1.52 13.06
N VAL A 86 2.20 2.81 12.83
CA VAL A 86 2.46 3.90 13.79
C VAL A 86 1.18 4.72 13.89
N GLU A 87 0.57 4.77 15.07
CA GLU A 87 -0.70 5.47 15.32
C GLU A 87 -1.83 5.07 14.34
N ASN A 88 -2.28 5.99 13.49
CA ASN A 88 -3.30 5.77 12.46
C ASN A 88 -2.73 5.41 11.08
N GLN A 89 -1.42 5.18 10.98
CA GLN A 89 -0.72 4.96 9.72
C GLN A 89 -0.11 3.57 9.64
N MET A 90 -0.22 2.91 8.50
CA MET A 90 0.65 1.80 8.11
C MET A 90 1.77 2.36 7.25
N ILE A 91 3.04 2.16 7.64
CA ILE A 91 4.20 2.71 6.94
C ILE A 91 5.09 1.54 6.53
N LEU A 92 5.20 1.29 5.22
CA LEU A 92 6.04 0.25 4.65
C LEU A 92 7.08 0.85 3.71
N ALA A 93 8.28 0.28 3.68
CA ALA A 93 9.36 0.72 2.81
C ALA A 93 10.04 -0.45 2.09
N SER A 94 10.57 -0.19 0.90
CA SER A 94 11.39 -1.16 0.19
C SER A 94 12.79 -1.22 0.78
N GLU A 95 13.51 -2.30 0.49
CA GLU A 95 14.97 -2.25 0.59
C GLU A 95 15.53 -1.18 -0.40
N PRO A 96 16.73 -0.65 -0.13
CA PRO A 96 17.38 0.28 -1.05
C PRO A 96 17.64 -0.37 -2.42
N PHE A 97 17.45 0.40 -3.49
CA PHE A 97 17.73 -0.04 -4.85
C PHE A 97 18.39 1.07 -5.66
N GLU A 98 19.19 0.70 -6.65
CA GLU A 98 19.86 1.64 -7.54
C GLU A 98 19.01 1.96 -8.76
N ARG A 99 19.04 3.22 -9.19
CA ARG A 99 18.49 3.66 -10.48
C ARG A 99 19.62 3.86 -11.50
N PRO A 100 19.31 3.97 -12.81
CA PRO A 100 20.32 4.15 -13.87
C PRO A 100 21.23 5.38 -13.71
N ASP A 101 20.88 6.33 -12.87
CA ASP A 101 21.71 7.49 -12.53
C ASP A 101 22.81 7.18 -11.50
N GLY A 102 22.92 5.92 -11.06
CA GLY A 102 23.92 5.44 -10.09
C GLY A 102 23.60 5.82 -8.65
N LYS A 103 22.40 6.35 -8.38
CA LYS A 103 21.98 6.72 -7.03
C LYS A 103 21.10 5.65 -6.41
N THR A 104 21.20 5.52 -5.09
CA THR A 104 20.37 4.63 -4.28
C THR A 104 19.10 5.34 -3.83
N TYR A 105 17.98 4.63 -3.90
CA TYR A 105 16.66 5.11 -3.54
C TYR A 105 15.91 4.10 -2.67
N VAL A 106 14.88 4.58 -1.97
CA VAL A 106 13.95 3.77 -1.20
C VAL A 106 12.52 4.20 -1.54
N ASN A 107 11.62 3.24 -1.78
CA ASN A 107 10.20 3.53 -1.82
C ASN A 107 9.66 3.53 -0.38
N ARG A 108 8.88 4.54 -0.01
CA ARG A 108 8.08 4.56 1.22
C ARG A 108 6.63 4.76 0.86
N ILE A 109 5.77 3.85 1.32
CA ILE A 109 4.33 3.97 1.15
C ILE A 109 3.66 4.04 2.51
N THR A 110 2.83 5.04 2.68
CA THR A 110 2.08 5.30 3.91
C THR A 110 0.58 5.26 3.62
N TRP A 111 -0.13 4.38 4.32
CA TRP A 111 -1.59 4.34 4.34
C TRP A 111 -2.08 4.97 5.64
N THR A 112 -2.80 6.08 5.54
CA THR A 112 -3.32 6.83 6.70
C THR A 112 -4.83 6.61 6.81
N ALA A 113 -5.29 6.09 7.95
CA ALA A 113 -6.71 6.02 8.27
C ALA A 113 -7.21 7.40 8.69
N ASN A 114 -8.14 7.97 7.91
CA ASN A 114 -8.77 9.24 8.23
C ASN A 114 -10.01 9.05 9.12
N THR A 115 -10.41 10.11 9.83
CA THR A 115 -11.54 10.07 10.77
C THR A 115 -12.90 9.92 10.09
N ASP A 116 -13.00 10.25 8.80
CA ASP A 116 -14.21 10.11 7.98
C ASP A 116 -14.37 8.73 7.32
N GLY A 117 -13.49 7.78 7.66
CA GLY A 117 -13.49 6.42 7.10
C GLY A 117 -12.79 6.30 5.75
N THR A 118 -12.22 7.37 5.21
CA THR A 118 -11.35 7.31 4.02
C THR A 118 -9.95 6.84 4.40
N VAL A 119 -9.20 6.36 3.40
CA VAL A 119 -7.78 6.03 3.56
C VAL A 119 -6.97 6.84 2.55
N ARG A 120 -5.93 7.55 3.01
CA ARG A 120 -4.97 8.17 2.09
C ARG A 120 -3.77 7.26 1.90
N GLN A 121 -3.42 6.95 0.66
CA GLN A 121 -2.17 6.30 0.31
C GLN A 121 -1.22 7.34 -0.27
N LEU A 122 -0.04 7.48 0.33
CA LEU A 122 1.03 8.33 -0.16
C LEU A 122 2.26 7.46 -0.46
N TRP A 123 2.69 7.44 -1.72
CA TRP A 123 3.91 6.77 -2.16
C TRP A 123 4.97 7.82 -2.49
N GLU A 124 6.05 7.78 -1.71
CA GLU A 124 7.21 8.65 -1.83
C GLU A 124 8.43 7.85 -2.27
N LEU A 125 9.27 8.48 -3.08
CA LEU A 125 10.62 8.04 -3.36
C LEU A 125 11.59 8.89 -2.54
N LEU A 126 12.47 8.21 -1.82
CA LEU A 126 13.46 8.83 -0.96
C LEU A 126 14.86 8.67 -1.54
N HIS A 127 15.69 9.71 -1.39
CA HIS A 127 17.13 9.67 -1.60
C HIS A 127 17.81 10.25 -0.37
N GLN A 128 18.75 9.51 0.22
CA GLN A 128 19.44 9.93 1.46
C GLN A 128 18.49 10.32 2.61
N GLY A 129 17.32 9.68 2.68
CA GLY A 129 16.30 9.95 3.71
C GLY A 129 15.36 11.11 3.40
N GLU A 130 15.62 11.88 2.34
CA GLU A 130 14.78 12.99 1.91
C GLU A 130 13.81 12.57 0.81
N VAL A 131 12.59 13.12 0.84
CA VAL A 131 11.58 12.89 -0.20
C VAL A 131 11.97 13.69 -1.43
N VAL A 132 12.30 12.99 -2.51
CA VAL A 132 12.69 13.60 -3.80
C VAL A 132 11.57 13.55 -4.84
N GLN A 133 10.58 12.67 -4.66
CA GLN A 133 9.46 12.53 -5.58
C GLN A 133 8.26 11.92 -4.85
N VAL A 134 7.05 12.40 -5.16
CA VAL A 134 5.79 11.72 -4.84
C VAL A 134 5.35 10.96 -6.09
N ALA A 135 5.38 9.63 -6.01
CA ALA A 135 4.99 8.75 -7.11
C ALA A 135 3.48 8.59 -7.21
N PHE A 136 2.78 8.59 -6.06
CA PHE A 136 1.33 8.48 -5.99
C PHE A 136 0.79 9.13 -4.71
N ASP A 137 -0.37 9.78 -4.81
CA ASP A 137 -1.09 10.35 -3.68
C ASP A 137 -2.60 10.19 -3.94
N GLY A 138 -3.16 9.12 -3.40
CA GLY A 138 -4.52 8.67 -3.67
C GLY A 138 -5.38 8.70 -2.41
N LEU A 139 -6.61 9.22 -2.55
CA LEU A 139 -7.63 9.16 -1.51
C LEU A 139 -8.65 8.07 -1.83
N TYR A 140 -8.67 7.03 -1.00
CA TYR A 140 -9.58 5.91 -1.07
C TYR A 140 -10.88 6.30 -0.38
N LYS A 141 -11.97 6.39 -1.14
CA LYS A 141 -13.31 6.61 -0.61
C LYS A 141 -14.09 5.29 -0.70
N PRO A 142 -14.87 4.92 0.35
CA PRO A 142 -15.69 3.73 0.29
C PRO A 142 -16.56 3.75 -0.97
N ALA A 143 -16.52 2.68 -1.75
CA ALA A 143 -17.40 2.51 -2.90
C ALA A 143 -18.86 2.47 -2.43
N LYS A 144 -19.77 3.05 -3.21
CA LYS A 144 -21.21 3.05 -2.94
C LYS A 144 -21.84 1.70 -3.25
#